data_AF-A0A832EZR2-F1
#
_entry.id   AF-A0A832EZR2-F1
#
_cell.length_a   1.000
_cell.length_b   1.000
_cell.length_c   1.000
_cell.angle_alpha   90.00
_cell.angle_beta   90.00
_cell.angle_gamma   90.00
#
_symmetry.space_group_name_H-M   'P 1'
#
loop_
_entity.id
_entity.type
_entity.pdbx_description
1 polymer ?
#
loop_
_entity_poly.entity_id
_entity_poly.type
_entity_poly.pdbx_seq_one_letter_code
_entity_poly.pdbx_strand_id
1 'polypeptide(L)'
;AYGIIVFSRYLFAQSFDRFLPELFSNISKYGSPMYAHLFDLIVTVFLIAGAAFLYGPFSSLYGAVVAAMIYFAFIGVAAAVYGVKFMRGGEKYTLLIFGVLMTLVFAYITYQFLAYPSIWGGNALAYGYVIASFIAGLILYEISKIRNAKKGIDISLTFKEIPPE
;
A
#
# COMPACT_ATOMS: atom_id res chain seq x y z
N ALA A 1 -5.42 8.54 -15.83
CA ALA A 1 -6.75 7.94 -15.59
C ALA A 1 -6.67 6.62 -14.82
N TYR A 2 -5.86 5.64 -15.26
CA TYR A 2 -5.79 4.31 -14.63
C TYR A 2 -5.50 4.34 -13.11
N GLY A 3 -4.46 5.06 -12.66
CA GLY A 3 -4.09 5.13 -11.23
C GLY A 3 -5.20 5.67 -10.32
N ILE A 4 -5.92 6.71 -10.76
CA ILE A 4 -7.00 7.36 -9.99
C ILE A 4 -8.20 6.42 -9.80
N ILE A 5 -8.55 5.64 -10.84
CA ILE A 5 -9.68 4.70 -10.81
C ILE A 5 -9.32 3.46 -9.97
N VAL A 6 -8.08 2.99 -10.08
CA VAL A 6 -7.62 1.81 -9.35
C VAL A 6 -7.50 2.13 -7.85
N PHE A 7 -6.94 3.29 -7.50
CA PHE A 7 -6.81 3.71 -6.10
C PHE A 7 -8.17 3.87 -5.41
N SER A 8 -9.14 4.50 -6.07
CA SER A 8 -10.47 4.67 -5.47
C SER A 8 -11.20 3.34 -5.25
N ARG A 9 -10.98 2.35 -6.14
CA ARG A 9 -11.49 0.98 -5.97
C ARG A 9 -10.83 0.26 -4.79
N TYR A 10 -9.54 0.44 -4.56
CA TYR A 10 -8.88 -0.12 -3.38
C TYR A 10 -9.40 0.48 -2.08
N LEU A 11 -9.54 1.81 -2.00
CA LEU A 11 -10.12 2.46 -0.81
C LEU A 11 -11.57 2.03 -0.58
N PHE A 12 -12.35 1.91 -1.65
CA PHE A 12 -13.70 1.39 -1.60
C PHE A 12 -13.72 -0.05 -1.05
N ALA A 13 -12.95 -0.99 -1.63
CA ALA A 13 -12.88 -2.38 -1.17
C ALA A 13 -12.47 -2.47 0.31
N GLN A 14 -11.43 -1.74 0.72
CA GLN A 14 -10.98 -1.71 2.12
C GLN A 14 -12.02 -1.15 3.10
N SER A 15 -12.94 -0.30 2.63
CA SER A 15 -14.05 0.17 3.47
C SER A 15 -15.16 -0.89 3.64
N PHE A 16 -15.37 -1.77 2.66
CA PHE A 16 -16.26 -2.95 2.82
C PHE A 16 -15.69 -3.97 3.80
N ASP A 17 -14.36 -4.13 3.81
CA ASP A 17 -13.64 -4.94 4.81
C ASP A 17 -13.62 -4.30 6.21
N ARG A 18 -14.27 -3.14 6.38
CA ARG A 18 -14.34 -2.34 7.62
C ARG A 18 -12.96 -1.91 8.15
N PHE A 19 -11.93 -2.00 7.30
CA PHE A 19 -10.58 -1.53 7.57
C PHE A 19 -10.50 0.00 7.47
N LEU A 20 -11.18 0.59 6.48
CA LEU A 20 -11.32 2.05 6.35
C LEU A 20 -12.68 2.56 6.87
N PRO A 21 -12.83 3.87 7.12
CA PRO A 21 -14.11 4.48 7.40
C PRO A 21 -15.14 4.24 6.28
N GLU A 22 -16.41 4.03 6.67
CA GLU A 22 -17.54 3.84 5.75
C GLU A 22 -17.72 5.01 4.77
N LEU A 23 -17.19 6.20 5.09
CA LEU A 23 -17.18 7.37 4.20
C LEU A 23 -16.62 7.05 2.80
N PHE A 24 -15.61 6.17 2.71
CA PHE A 24 -14.98 5.79 1.44
C PHE A 24 -15.83 4.81 0.61
N SER A 25 -16.85 4.18 1.20
CA SER A 25 -17.84 3.35 0.49
C SER A 25 -18.99 4.15 -0.12
N ASN A 26 -19.07 5.46 0.14
CA ASN A 26 -20.18 6.28 -0.34
C ASN A 26 -20.01 6.58 -1.84
N ILE A 27 -20.97 6.08 -2.63
CA ILE A 27 -21.04 6.23 -4.07
C ILE A 27 -22.00 7.34 -4.47
N SER A 28 -21.59 8.13 -5.47
CA SER A 28 -22.48 9.10 -6.10
C SER A 28 -23.55 8.42 -6.95
N LYS A 29 -24.54 9.21 -7.42
CA LYS A 29 -25.60 8.78 -8.33
C LYS A 29 -25.07 8.07 -9.60
N TYR A 30 -23.83 8.34 -10.00
CA TYR A 30 -23.19 7.77 -11.19
C TYR A 30 -22.27 6.58 -10.88
N GLY A 31 -22.31 6.02 -9.66
CA GLY A 31 -21.54 4.84 -9.28
C GLY A 31 -20.05 5.11 -8.99
N SER A 32 -19.66 6.37 -8.82
CA SER A 32 -18.27 6.75 -8.50
C SER A 32 -18.11 7.03 -6.99
N PRO A 33 -17.10 6.45 -6.32
CA PRO A 33 -16.80 6.71 -4.90
C PRO A 33 -16.20 8.11 -4.71
N MET A 34 -17.07 9.09 -4.53
CA MET A 34 -16.72 10.52 -4.57
C MET A 34 -15.68 10.91 -3.51
N TYR A 35 -15.83 10.43 -2.27
CA TYR A 35 -14.92 10.77 -1.18
C TYR A 35 -13.53 10.17 -1.35
N ALA A 36 -13.42 8.99 -1.97
CA ALA A 36 -12.13 8.37 -2.29
C ALA A 36 -11.37 9.21 -3.34
N HIS A 37 -12.07 9.68 -4.38
CA HIS A 37 -11.48 10.56 -5.39
C HIS A 37 -11.11 11.93 -4.83
N LEU A 38 -11.95 12.51 -3.96
CA LEU A 38 -11.64 13.79 -3.34
C LEU A 38 -10.40 13.68 -2.43
N PHE A 39 -10.30 12.60 -1.66
CA PHE A 39 -9.12 12.34 -0.83
C PHE A 39 -7.85 12.18 -1.67
N ASP A 40 -7.90 11.37 -2.74
CA ASP A 40 -6.79 11.19 -3.68
C ASP A 40 -6.33 12.53 -4.29
N LEU A 41 -7.29 13.35 -4.74
CA LEU A 41 -7.01 14.67 -5.31
C LEU A 41 -6.31 15.58 -4.29
N ILE A 42 -6.84 15.65 -3.06
CA ILE A 42 -6.26 16.48 -1.99
C ILE A 42 -4.82 16.05 -1.72
N VAL A 43 -4.58 14.76 -1.47
CA VAL A 43 -3.25 14.23 -1.16
C VAL A 43 -2.29 14.48 -2.33
N THR A 44 -2.71 14.21 -3.56
CA THR A 44 -1.89 14.39 -4.76
C THR A 44 -1.52 15.86 -4.97
N VAL A 45 -2.48 16.79 -4.84
CA VAL A 45 -2.23 18.23 -4.97
C VAL A 45 -1.25 18.71 -3.90
N PHE A 46 -1.41 18.28 -2.64
CA PHE A 46 -0.48 18.64 -1.57
C PHE A 46 0.94 18.14 -1.83
N LEU A 47 1.10 16.89 -2.30
CA LEU A 47 2.41 16.33 -2.62
C LEU A 47 3.05 17.05 -3.81
N ILE A 48 2.29 17.32 -4.87
CA ILE A 48 2.76 18.05 -6.05
C ILE A 48 3.17 19.48 -5.68
N ALA A 49 2.33 20.19 -4.93
CA ALA A 49 2.64 21.54 -4.48
C ALA A 49 3.89 21.54 -3.57
N GLY A 50 3.96 20.61 -2.62
CA GLY A 50 5.12 20.46 -1.74
C GLY A 50 6.41 20.19 -2.53
N ALA A 51 6.37 19.30 -3.52
CA ALA A 51 7.50 19.02 -4.39
C ALA A 51 7.92 20.25 -5.21
N ALA A 52 6.97 20.90 -5.87
CA ALA A 52 7.23 22.04 -6.75
C ALA A 52 7.80 23.26 -5.99
N PHE A 53 7.23 23.57 -4.81
CA PHE A 53 7.63 24.76 -4.05
C PHE A 53 8.82 24.56 -3.12
N LEU A 54 9.07 23.34 -2.61
CA LEU A 54 10.12 23.08 -1.63
C LEU A 54 11.37 22.41 -2.22
N TYR A 55 11.23 21.63 -3.30
CA TYR A 55 12.31 20.80 -3.84
C TYR A 55 12.58 21.02 -5.33
N GLY A 56 11.74 21.78 -6.03
CA GLY A 56 11.92 22.20 -7.42
C GLY A 56 11.32 21.21 -8.43
N PRO A 57 12.06 20.18 -8.91
CA PRO A 57 11.55 19.29 -9.95
C PRO A 57 10.54 18.27 -9.42
N PHE A 58 9.61 17.85 -10.27
CA PHE A 58 8.73 16.69 -10.02
C PHE A 58 9.47 15.37 -9.78
N SER A 59 10.74 15.27 -10.21
CA SER A 59 11.57 14.10 -9.91
C SER A 59 11.77 13.86 -8.42
N SER A 60 11.58 14.90 -7.58
CA SER A 60 11.57 14.80 -6.12
C SER A 60 10.47 13.88 -5.57
N LEU A 61 9.39 13.61 -6.32
CA LEU A 61 8.36 12.65 -5.88
C LEU A 61 8.73 11.18 -6.15
N TYR A 62 9.77 10.91 -6.95
CA TYR A 62 10.17 9.53 -7.28
C TYR A 62 10.69 8.77 -6.07
N GLY A 63 11.20 9.46 -5.05
CA GLY A 63 11.54 8.85 -3.77
C GLY A 63 10.35 8.14 -3.09
N ALA A 64 9.10 8.53 -3.40
CA ALA A 64 7.91 7.86 -2.86
C ALA A 64 7.71 6.44 -3.42
N VAL A 65 8.31 6.11 -4.57
CA VAL A 65 8.25 4.76 -5.18
C VAL A 65 8.86 3.71 -4.25
N VAL A 66 9.75 4.11 -3.34
CA VAL A 66 10.33 3.24 -2.30
C VAL A 66 9.24 2.53 -1.49
N ALA A 67 8.08 3.15 -1.23
CA ALA A 67 6.98 2.49 -0.53
C ALA A 67 6.47 1.25 -1.31
N ALA A 68 6.31 1.37 -2.62
CA ALA A 68 5.89 0.26 -3.47
C ALA A 68 6.96 -0.84 -3.56
N MET A 69 8.24 -0.46 -3.58
CA MET A 69 9.35 -1.43 -3.59
C MET A 69 9.40 -2.25 -2.29
N ILE A 70 9.23 -1.58 -1.14
CA ILE A 70 9.12 -2.24 0.16
C ILE A 70 7.91 -3.17 0.18
N TYR A 71 6.75 -2.71 -0.29
CA TYR A 71 5.53 -3.52 -0.40
C TYR A 71 5.76 -4.81 -1.21
N PHE A 72 6.41 -4.72 -2.37
CA PHE A 72 6.72 -5.90 -3.17
C PHE A 72 7.78 -6.82 -2.55
N ALA A 73 8.73 -6.29 -1.78
CA ALA A 73 9.62 -7.13 -0.98
C ALA A 73 8.84 -7.95 0.05
N PHE A 74 7.87 -7.35 0.75
CA PHE A 74 6.99 -8.07 1.68
C PHE A 74 6.11 -9.10 0.97
N ILE A 75 5.59 -8.80 -0.23
CA ILE A 75 4.86 -9.81 -1.03
C ILE A 75 5.77 -10.99 -1.34
N GLY A 76 7.02 -10.76 -1.75
CA GLY A 76 7.97 -11.83 -2.02
C GLY A 76 8.18 -12.73 -0.81
N VAL A 77 8.35 -12.14 0.38
CA VAL A 77 8.47 -12.88 1.65
C VAL A 77 7.20 -13.66 1.93
N ALA A 78 6.03 -13.03 1.80
CA ALA A 78 4.74 -13.67 2.03
C ALA A 78 4.52 -14.86 1.09
N ALA A 79 4.86 -14.72 -0.20
CA ALA A 79 4.77 -15.79 -1.20
C ALA A 79 5.70 -16.96 -0.86
N ALA A 80 6.95 -16.68 -0.45
CA ALA A 80 7.90 -17.71 -0.04
C ALA A 80 7.41 -18.46 1.20
N VAL A 81 6.94 -17.73 2.23
CA VAL A 81 6.41 -18.32 3.46
C VAL A 81 5.14 -19.13 3.18
N TYR A 82 4.24 -18.62 2.35
CA TYR A 82 3.01 -19.30 1.97
C TYR A 82 3.30 -20.59 1.21
N GLY A 83 4.21 -20.54 0.25
CA GLY A 83 4.66 -21.71 -0.52
C GLY A 83 5.20 -22.81 0.37
N VAL A 84 6.01 -22.47 1.38
CA VAL A 84 6.57 -23.45 2.31
C VAL A 84 5.54 -24.04 3.26
N LYS A 85 4.60 -23.22 3.76
CA LYS A 85 3.65 -23.63 4.80
C LYS A 85 2.41 -24.37 4.26
N PHE A 86 1.90 -23.97 3.10
CA PHE A 86 0.58 -24.40 2.64
C PHE A 86 0.60 -25.20 1.34
N MET A 87 1.63 -25.05 0.50
CA MET A 87 1.69 -25.74 -0.80
C MET A 87 2.42 -27.08 -0.71
N ARG A 88 2.02 -28.02 -1.58
CA ARG A 88 2.65 -29.34 -1.73
C ARG A 88 3.09 -29.56 -3.18
N GLY A 89 4.14 -30.35 -3.40
CA GLY A 89 4.63 -30.67 -4.75
C GLY A 89 5.42 -29.55 -5.42
N GLY A 90 5.41 -29.49 -6.75
CA GLY A 90 6.22 -28.57 -7.55
C GLY A 90 5.90 -27.09 -7.31
N GLU A 91 4.62 -26.77 -7.06
CA GLU A 91 4.14 -25.41 -6.81
C GLU A 91 4.80 -24.75 -5.60
N LYS A 92 5.12 -25.54 -4.57
CA LYS A 92 5.89 -25.07 -3.40
C LYS A 92 7.23 -24.48 -3.82
N TYR A 93 7.97 -25.20 -4.67
CA TYR A 93 9.31 -24.77 -5.10
C TYR A 93 9.23 -23.56 -6.02
N THR A 94 8.23 -23.52 -6.91
CA THR A 94 7.96 -22.35 -7.76
C THR A 94 7.72 -21.11 -6.89
N LEU A 95 6.76 -21.17 -5.96
CA LEU A 95 6.40 -20.03 -5.13
C LEU A 95 7.54 -19.59 -4.19
N LEU A 96 8.29 -20.55 -3.66
CA LEU A 96 9.48 -20.29 -2.85
C LEU A 96 10.57 -19.57 -3.66
N ILE A 97 10.95 -20.11 -4.82
CA ILE A 97 12.03 -19.55 -5.65
C ILE A 97 11.66 -18.16 -6.12
N PHE A 98 10.47 -17.99 -6.72
CA PHE A 98 10.05 -16.68 -7.22
C PHE A 98 9.78 -15.67 -6.09
N GLY A 99 9.26 -16.10 -4.94
CA GLY A 99 9.09 -15.24 -3.76
C GLY A 99 10.43 -14.75 -3.21
N VAL A 100 11.43 -15.63 -3.11
CA VAL A 100 12.79 -15.26 -2.68
C VAL A 100 13.44 -14.33 -3.69
N LEU A 101 13.38 -14.63 -4.99
CA LEU A 101 13.94 -13.78 -6.04
C LEU A 101 13.29 -12.39 -6.03
N MET A 102 11.97 -12.32 -5.91
CA MET A 102 11.23 -11.07 -5.80
C MET A 102 11.71 -10.27 -4.59
N THR A 103 11.82 -10.91 -3.42
CA THR A 103 12.31 -10.27 -2.19
C THR A 103 13.72 -9.70 -2.39
N LEU A 104 14.64 -10.49 -2.95
CA LEU A 104 16.02 -10.09 -3.16
C LEU A 104 16.14 -8.91 -4.14
N VAL A 105 15.43 -8.97 -5.27
CA VAL A 105 15.41 -7.89 -6.26
C VAL A 105 14.84 -6.62 -5.65
N PHE A 106 13.68 -6.70 -4.99
CA PHE A 106 13.04 -5.52 -4.40
C PHE A 106 13.81 -4.97 -3.20
N ALA A 107 14.48 -5.80 -2.40
CA ALA A 107 15.38 -5.35 -1.35
C ALA A 107 16.60 -4.62 -1.93
N TYR A 108 17.22 -5.16 -2.99
CA TYR A 108 18.37 -4.54 -3.65
C TYR A 108 18.04 -3.18 -4.26
N ILE A 109 16.95 -3.08 -5.03
CA ILE A 109 16.55 -1.78 -5.62
C ILE A 109 16.09 -0.79 -4.56
N THR A 110 15.45 -1.24 -3.48
CA THR A 110 15.11 -0.39 -2.34
C THR A 110 16.38 0.20 -1.72
N TYR A 111 17.40 -0.64 -1.49
CA TYR A 111 18.70 -0.18 -1.02
C TYR A 111 19.31 0.85 -1.97
N GLN A 112 19.29 0.63 -3.28
CA GLN A 112 19.83 1.56 -4.27
C GLN A 112 19.14 2.93 -4.22
N PHE A 113 17.82 2.96 -4.01
CA PHE A 113 17.06 4.21 -3.88
C PHE A 113 17.34 4.96 -2.57
N LEU A 114 17.67 4.24 -1.49
CA LEU A 114 17.99 4.83 -0.19
C LEU A 114 19.46 5.26 -0.09
N ALA A 115 20.38 4.52 -0.71
CA ALA A 115 21.81 4.81 -0.68
C ALA A 115 22.20 5.98 -1.61
N TYR A 116 21.46 6.20 -2.70
CA TYR A 116 21.75 7.24 -3.69
C TYR A 116 20.58 8.21 -3.90
N PRO A 117 20.15 8.92 -2.84
CA PRO A 117 18.98 9.81 -2.90
C PRO A 117 19.14 10.92 -3.96
N SER A 118 20.35 11.42 -4.19
CA SER A 118 20.62 12.46 -5.19
C SER A 118 20.34 12.04 -6.63
N ILE A 119 20.44 10.73 -6.92
CA ILE A 119 20.19 10.18 -8.26
C ILE A 119 18.69 9.88 -8.43
N TRP A 120 18.06 9.34 -7.39
CA TRP A 120 16.70 8.82 -7.45
C TRP A 120 15.61 9.79 -6.98
N GLY A 121 15.98 11.06 -6.71
CA GLY A 121 15.05 12.09 -6.25
C GLY A 121 14.62 11.92 -4.79
N GLY A 122 15.43 11.23 -3.98
CA GLY A 122 15.22 11.09 -2.55
C GLY A 122 15.35 12.42 -1.81
N ASN A 123 14.35 12.73 -0.98
CA ASN A 123 14.32 13.95 -0.16
C ASN A 123 13.40 13.74 1.06
N ALA A 124 13.41 14.70 1.98
CA ALA A 124 12.67 14.61 3.24
C ALA A 124 11.14 14.55 3.04
N LEU A 125 10.58 15.22 2.02
CA LEU A 125 9.15 15.13 1.72
C LEU A 125 8.77 13.72 1.26
N ALA A 126 9.53 13.15 0.32
CA ALA A 126 9.27 11.81 -0.21
C ALA A 126 9.41 10.73 0.88
N TYR A 127 10.51 10.74 1.64
CA TYR A 127 10.71 9.77 2.73
C TYR A 127 9.75 10.00 3.90
N GLY A 128 9.43 11.26 4.18
CA GLY A 128 8.39 11.63 5.15
C GLY A 128 7.03 11.05 4.75
N TYR A 129 6.65 11.15 3.47
CA TYR A 129 5.43 10.54 2.94
C TYR A 129 5.45 9.01 3.07
N VAL A 130 6.57 8.35 2.72
CA VAL A 130 6.72 6.90 2.86
C VAL A 130 6.50 6.49 4.33
N ILE A 131 7.25 7.09 5.26
CA ILE A 131 7.14 6.78 6.70
C ILE A 131 5.73 7.08 7.21
N ALA A 132 5.17 8.24 6.86
CA ALA A 132 3.82 8.63 7.26
C ALA A 132 2.77 7.66 6.76
N SER A 133 2.90 7.14 5.53
CA SER A 133 1.95 6.17 4.97
C SER A 133 1.96 4.84 5.74
N PHE A 134 3.14 4.33 6.11
CA PHE A 134 3.25 3.11 6.92
C PHE A 134 2.68 3.32 8.32
N ILE A 135 3.02 4.43 8.97
CA ILE A 135 2.48 4.78 10.30
C ILE A 135 0.96 4.94 10.23
N ALA A 136 0.45 5.66 9.23
CA ALA A 136 -0.98 5.83 9.02
C ALA A 136 -1.68 4.49 8.82
N GLY A 137 -1.11 3.57 8.02
CA GLY A 137 -1.64 2.22 7.84
C GLY A 137 -1.74 1.44 9.15
N LEU A 138 -0.69 1.48 9.98
CA LEU A 138 -0.68 0.83 11.31
C LEU A 138 -1.71 1.46 12.25
N ILE A 139 -1.78 2.78 12.32
CA ILE A 139 -2.76 3.51 13.15
C ILE A 139 -4.19 3.18 12.70
N LEU A 140 -4.45 3.19 11.38
CA LEU A 140 -5.76 2.85 10.83
C LEU A 140 -6.15 1.40 11.17
N TYR A 141 -5.22 0.46 11.08
CA TYR A 141 -5.45 -0.92 11.50
C TYR A 141 -5.88 -1.00 12.97
N GLU A 142 -5.13 -0.39 13.88
CA GLU A 142 -5.42 -0.45 15.32
C GLU A 142 -6.74 0.25 15.68
N ILE A 143 -6.99 1.43 15.11
CA ILE A 143 -8.27 2.14 15.30
C ILE A 143 -9.43 1.28 14.81
N SER A 144 -9.31 0.69 13.62
CA SER A 144 -10.34 -0.16 13.05
C SER A 144 -10.54 -1.43 13.85
N LYS A 145 -9.48 -2.04 14.37
CA LYS A 145 -9.55 -3.21 15.26
C LYS A 145 -10.33 -2.88 16.53
N ILE A 146 -9.99 -1.78 17.20
CA ILE A 146 -10.67 -1.35 18.44
C ILE A 146 -12.15 -1.01 18.16
N ARG A 147 -12.44 -0.27 17.08
CA ARG A 147 -13.80 0.14 16.73
C ARG A 147 -14.70 -1.04 16.39
N ASN A 148 -14.18 -2.01 15.63
CA ASN A 148 -14.94 -3.19 15.22
C ASN A 148 -15.04 -4.23 16.34
N ALA A 149 -14.02 -4.36 17.21
CA ALA A 149 -14.10 -5.21 18.40
C ALA A 149 -15.24 -4.78 19.34
N LYS A 150 -15.48 -3.46 19.50
CA LYS A 150 -16.64 -2.93 20.25
C LYS A 150 -17.99 -3.35 19.65
N LYS A 151 -18.03 -3.71 18.36
CA LYS A 151 -19.21 -4.20 17.64
C LYS A 151 -19.24 -5.73 17.56
N GLY A 152 -18.33 -6.44 18.24
CA GLY A 152 -18.22 -7.90 18.20
C GLY A 152 -17.65 -8.48 16.90
N ILE A 153 -17.00 -7.65 16.06
CA ILE A 153 -16.46 -8.07 14.76
C ILE A 153 -14.93 -8.15 14.85
N ASP A 154 -14.38 -9.33 14.59
CA ASP A 154 -12.92 -9.52 14.47
C ASP A 154 -12.46 -9.32 13.02
N ILE A 155 -11.91 -8.14 12.73
CA ILE A 155 -11.35 -7.81 11.41
C ILE A 155 -10.10 -8.63 11.07
N SER A 156 -9.49 -9.33 12.03
CA SER A 156 -8.33 -10.19 11.75
C SER A 156 -8.72 -11.44 10.95
N LEU A 157 -10.01 -11.83 10.98
CA LEU A 157 -10.53 -12.97 10.21
C LEU A 157 -10.44 -12.72 8.71
N THR A 158 -10.70 -11.49 8.25
CA THR A 158 -10.58 -11.09 6.83
C THR A 158 -9.17 -11.33 6.26
N PHE A 159 -8.14 -11.34 7.10
CA PHE A 159 -6.76 -11.59 6.71
C PHE A 159 -6.30 -13.05 6.92
N LYS A 160 -7.11 -13.87 7.60
CA LYS A 160 -6.81 -15.27 7.92
C LYS A 160 -7.60 -16.25 7.06
N GLU A 161 -8.80 -15.86 6.65
CA GLU A 161 -9.67 -16.66 5.82
C GLU A 161 -9.41 -16.28 4.35
N ILE A 162 -8.82 -17.20 3.60
CA ILE A 162 -8.88 -17.12 2.14
C ILE A 162 -10.36 -17.29 1.80
N PRO A 163 -10.97 -16.40 1.00
CA PRO A 163 -12.35 -16.58 0.57
C PRO A 163 -12.52 -18.01 0.02
N PRO A 164 -13.44 -18.82 0.58
CA PRO A 164 -13.76 -20.09 -0.05
C PRO A 164 -14.37 -19.75 -1.40
N GLU A 165 -13.72 -20.17 -2.48
CA GLU A 165 -14.39 -20.30 -3.78
C GLU A 165 -15.46 -21.39 -3.70
#